data_AF-A0A5J6WJN9-F1
#
_entry.id   AF-A0A5J6WJN9-F1
#
_cell.length_a   1.000
_cell.length_b   1.000
_cell.length_c   1.000
_cell.angle_alpha   90.00
_cell.angle_beta   90.00
_cell.angle_gamma   90.00
#
_symmetry.space_group_name_H-M   'P 1'
#
loop_
_entity.id
_entity.type
_entity.pdbx_description
1 polymer ?
#
loop_
_entity_poly.entity_id
_entity_poly.type
_entity_poly.pdbx_seq_one_letter_code
_entity_poly.pdbx_strand_id
1 'polypeptide(L)'
;MSSYILQHSNKTSDFNYSGSDFEQSSEELIDYFSEITEQLLPNSGTELETPSGNCIEPKTPTALSTLVTSNLFTVDCGDQKTCLFCSKYRILADEVDIRKLLSIKYLLVNSAHLASSIEHFNKVYNPILDRIEELLEKIREQGDEFAPLILEVSEQVFEQEKLSEYWYRKLEYLEELGVL
;
A
#
# COMPACT_ATOMS: atom_id res chain seq x y z
N MET A 1 -45.82 -34.34 43.05
CA MET A 1 -44.34 -34.35 43.09
C MET A 1 -43.87 -33.00 42.56
N SER A 2 -43.35 -32.20 43.49
CA SER A 2 -42.47 -31.03 43.42
C SER A 2 -42.53 -30.06 42.22
N SER A 3 -42.98 -28.84 42.56
CA SER A 3 -42.61 -27.56 41.97
C SER A 3 -41.10 -27.47 41.70
N TYR A 4 -40.70 -27.13 40.48
CA TYR A 4 -39.35 -26.67 40.20
C TYR A 4 -39.29 -25.15 40.32
N ILE A 5 -38.53 -24.75 41.33
CA ILE A 5 -38.25 -23.39 41.78
C ILE A 5 -37.41 -22.64 40.74
N LEU A 6 -37.76 -21.37 40.52
CA LEU A 6 -36.96 -20.35 39.84
C LEU A 6 -35.56 -20.23 40.46
N GLN A 7 -34.51 -20.27 39.63
CA GLN A 7 -33.26 -19.56 39.90
C GLN A 7 -32.84 -18.79 38.65
N HIS A 8 -33.24 -17.52 38.59
CA HIS A 8 -32.37 -16.49 38.06
C HIS A 8 -31.30 -16.22 39.13
N SER A 9 -30.03 -16.47 38.80
CA SER A 9 -28.92 -15.83 39.50
C SER A 9 -28.08 -15.07 38.47
N ASN A 10 -28.29 -13.74 38.44
CA ASN A 10 -27.30 -12.81 37.94
C ASN A 10 -26.00 -13.00 38.72
N LYS A 11 -24.94 -13.44 38.03
CA LYS A 11 -23.49 -13.44 38.34
C LYS A 11 -22.90 -14.50 37.37
N THR A 12 -22.24 -14.13 36.28
CA THR A 12 -21.09 -13.22 36.21
C THR A 12 -21.13 -12.47 34.88
N SER A 13 -21.21 -11.15 34.98
CA SER A 13 -20.94 -10.20 33.90
C SER A 13 -19.50 -10.39 33.41
N ASP A 14 -19.31 -10.19 32.11
CA ASP A 14 -18.10 -9.72 31.45
C ASP A 14 -16.92 -9.39 32.35
N PHE A 15 -15.79 -10.05 32.16
CA PHE A 15 -14.49 -9.43 32.39
C PHE A 15 -13.44 -10.22 31.59
N ASN A 16 -12.84 -9.57 30.58
CA ASN A 16 -11.61 -9.96 29.84
C ASN A 16 -11.72 -10.42 28.38
N TYR A 17 -12.75 -10.02 27.64
CA TYR A 17 -12.63 -9.88 26.19
C TYR A 17 -13.10 -8.48 25.81
N SER A 18 -12.40 -7.82 24.88
CA SER A 18 -12.78 -6.56 24.23
C SER A 18 -12.65 -5.23 25.01
N GLY A 19 -11.66 -5.08 25.89
CA GLY A 19 -11.22 -3.76 26.37
C GLY A 19 -9.87 -3.38 25.75
N SER A 20 -8.83 -4.10 26.19
CA SER A 20 -7.45 -3.89 25.73
C SER A 20 -7.24 -4.19 24.25
N ASP A 21 -7.90 -5.23 23.71
CA ASP A 21 -7.75 -5.67 22.32
C ASP A 21 -8.39 -4.68 21.32
N PHE A 22 -9.48 -4.03 21.74
CA PHE A 22 -10.15 -3.00 20.93
C PHE A 22 -9.39 -1.67 20.98
N GLU A 23 -8.92 -1.26 22.16
CA GLU A 23 -8.10 -0.05 22.32
C GLU A 23 -6.78 -0.19 21.57
N GLN A 24 -6.07 -1.31 21.74
CA GLN A 24 -4.82 -1.59 21.02
C GLN A 24 -5.02 -1.67 19.50
N SER A 25 -6.08 -2.35 19.03
CA SER A 25 -6.40 -2.38 17.60
C SER A 25 -6.77 -0.99 17.05
N SER A 26 -7.43 -0.15 17.85
CA SER A 26 -7.76 1.23 17.45
C SER A 26 -6.53 2.12 17.40
N GLU A 27 -5.61 1.97 18.35
CA GLU A 27 -4.30 2.65 18.34
C GLU A 27 -3.47 2.24 17.12
N GLU A 28 -3.38 0.95 16.82
CA GLU A 28 -2.68 0.44 15.64
C GLU A 28 -3.25 0.97 14.31
N LEU A 29 -4.59 1.15 14.22
CA LEU A 29 -5.24 1.77 13.08
C LEU A 29 -4.94 3.27 12.98
N ILE A 30 -4.96 3.99 14.10
CA ILE A 30 -4.63 5.42 14.15
C ILE A 30 -3.18 5.65 13.70
N ASP A 31 -2.25 4.86 14.22
CA ASP A 31 -0.84 4.91 13.85
C ASP A 31 -0.66 4.62 12.36
N TYR A 32 -1.33 3.60 11.84
CA TYR A 32 -1.34 3.30 10.40
C TYR A 32 -1.81 4.49 9.57
N PHE A 33 -2.99 5.06 9.86
CA PHE A 33 -3.50 6.19 9.10
C PHE A 33 -2.60 7.42 9.20
N SER A 34 -1.97 7.66 10.35
CA SER A 34 -0.98 8.72 10.54
C SER A 34 0.23 8.50 9.64
N GLU A 35 0.87 7.33 9.70
CA GLU A 35 2.06 7.02 8.89
C GLU A 35 1.79 7.15 7.40
N ILE A 36 0.64 6.68 6.90
CA ILE A 36 0.30 6.84 5.48
C ILE A 36 0.06 8.31 5.13
N THR A 37 -0.57 9.07 6.03
CA THR A 37 -0.81 10.50 5.79
C THR A 37 0.51 11.25 5.69
N GLU A 38 1.48 10.91 6.53
CA GLU A 38 2.85 11.46 6.45
C GLU A 38 3.54 11.16 5.11
N GLN A 39 3.17 10.09 4.40
CA GLN A 39 3.72 9.80 3.08
C GLN A 39 3.32 10.83 2.03
N LEU A 40 2.21 11.55 2.24
CA LEU A 40 1.64 12.54 1.30
C LEU A 40 1.92 13.99 1.71
N LEU A 41 2.50 14.21 2.89
CA LEU A 41 2.82 15.55 3.34
C LEU A 41 4.09 16.05 2.66
N PRO A 42 4.09 17.25 2.07
CA PRO A 42 5.30 17.87 1.58
C PRO A 42 6.22 18.14 2.79
N ASN A 43 7.32 17.42 2.87
CA ASN A 43 8.29 17.63 3.94
C ASN A 43 9.23 18.79 3.58
N SER A 44 9.67 19.53 4.60
CA SER A 44 10.62 20.65 4.45
C SER A 44 12.08 20.21 4.28
N GLY A 45 12.33 18.91 4.06
CA GLY A 45 13.65 18.30 3.87
C GLY A 45 14.01 18.11 2.38
N THR A 46 15.24 17.67 2.11
CA THR A 46 15.65 17.25 0.76
C THR A 46 15.01 15.90 0.43
N GLU A 47 13.91 15.92 -0.32
CA GLU A 47 13.31 14.73 -0.92
C GLU A 47 14.15 14.28 -2.13
N LEU A 48 14.49 13.00 -2.18
CA LEU A 48 15.15 12.38 -3.31
C LEU A 48 14.12 11.64 -4.16
N GLU A 49 14.08 11.96 -5.45
CA GLU A 49 13.25 11.24 -6.40
C GLU A 49 13.68 9.77 -6.51
N THR A 50 12.70 8.87 -6.49
CA THR A 50 12.89 7.44 -6.69
C THR A 50 12.03 6.94 -7.84
N PRO A 51 12.33 5.76 -8.41
CA PRO A 51 11.47 5.14 -9.40
C PRO A 51 10.03 4.85 -8.95
N SER A 52 9.80 4.69 -7.64
CA SER A 52 8.46 4.45 -7.10
C SER A 52 7.74 5.73 -6.68
N GLY A 53 8.45 6.84 -6.43
CA GLY A 53 7.91 8.11 -5.96
C GLY A 53 9.05 9.01 -5.46
N ASN A 54 9.08 9.27 -4.15
CA ASN A 54 10.09 10.06 -3.47
C ASN A 54 10.56 9.39 -2.15
N CYS A 55 11.67 9.86 -1.59
CA CYS A 55 12.22 9.36 -0.34
C CYS A 55 12.93 10.45 0.47
N ILE A 56 12.67 10.48 1.79
CA ILE A 56 13.32 11.44 2.71
C ILE A 56 14.63 10.91 3.32
N GLU A 57 14.85 9.60 3.30
CA GLU A 57 16.04 8.97 3.90
C GLU A 57 16.43 7.70 3.15
N PRO A 58 17.22 7.81 2.06
CA PRO A 58 17.61 6.67 1.24
C PRO A 58 18.53 5.70 2.00
N LYS A 59 18.45 4.40 1.67
CA LYS A 59 19.28 3.31 2.22
C LYS A 59 19.04 2.97 3.69
N THR A 60 18.01 3.53 4.30
CA THR A 60 17.57 3.20 5.67
C THR A 60 16.11 2.73 5.63
N PRO A 61 15.82 1.57 4.99
CA PRO A 61 14.45 1.09 4.87
C PRO A 61 13.87 0.83 6.26
N THR A 62 12.65 1.27 6.49
CA THR A 62 11.92 1.04 7.73
C THR A 62 10.49 0.73 7.34
N ALA A 63 10.01 -0.48 7.64
CA ALA A 63 8.64 -0.86 7.33
C ALA A 63 7.64 0.00 8.12
N LEU A 64 6.48 0.25 7.53
CA LEU A 64 5.32 0.78 8.26
C LEU A 64 4.97 -0.17 9.41
N SER A 65 4.58 0.38 10.56
CA SER A 65 4.38 -0.38 11.81
C SER A 65 3.43 -1.57 11.64
N THR A 66 2.37 -1.40 10.86
CA THR A 66 1.35 -2.43 10.57
C THR A 66 1.90 -3.64 9.80
N LEU A 67 3.01 -3.47 9.05
CA LEU A 67 3.64 -4.56 8.30
C LEU A 67 4.60 -5.38 9.15
N VAL A 68 5.15 -4.78 10.21
CA VAL A 68 5.96 -5.49 11.21
C VAL A 68 5.11 -6.57 11.90
N THR A 69 3.83 -6.31 12.12
CA THR A 69 2.89 -7.27 12.73
C THR A 69 2.53 -8.41 11.77
N SER A 70 2.51 -8.18 10.46
CA SER A 70 2.05 -9.17 9.47
C SER A 70 3.17 -9.99 8.82
N ASN A 71 4.45 -9.61 8.96
CA ASN A 71 5.62 -10.26 8.35
C ASN A 71 5.49 -10.52 6.83
N LEU A 72 4.64 -9.76 6.13
CA LEU A 72 4.32 -10.02 4.72
C LEU A 72 5.43 -9.57 3.77
N PHE A 73 6.15 -8.50 4.11
CA PHE A 73 7.16 -7.90 3.25
C PHE A 73 8.40 -7.49 4.03
N THR A 74 9.57 -7.75 3.44
CA THR A 74 10.81 -7.09 3.84
C THR A 74 10.98 -5.86 2.95
N VAL A 75 11.03 -4.67 3.54
CA VAL A 75 11.25 -3.42 2.81
C VAL A 75 12.72 -3.32 2.44
N ASP A 76 13.00 -3.17 1.14
CA ASP A 76 14.34 -3.05 0.58
C ASP A 76 14.38 -1.87 -0.40
N CYS A 77 15.29 -0.90 -0.16
CA CYS A 77 15.49 0.21 -1.08
C CYS A 77 15.94 -0.23 -2.49
N GLY A 78 16.46 -1.46 -2.65
CA GLY A 78 16.75 -2.06 -3.95
C GLY A 78 15.51 -2.52 -4.72
N ASP A 79 14.43 -2.91 -4.02
CA ASP A 79 13.15 -3.26 -4.64
C ASP A 79 12.15 -2.10 -4.52
N GLN A 80 12.04 -1.35 -5.62
CA GLN A 80 11.16 -0.19 -5.74
C GLN A 80 9.69 -0.49 -5.45
N LYS A 81 9.23 -1.75 -5.60
CA LYS A 81 7.86 -2.11 -5.25
C LYS A 81 7.65 -2.12 -3.73
N THR A 82 8.68 -2.53 -2.99
CA THR A 82 8.62 -2.62 -1.51
C THR A 82 8.75 -1.24 -0.86
N CYS A 83 9.28 -0.24 -1.58
CA CYS A 83 9.34 1.13 -1.08
C CYS A 83 7.96 1.71 -0.71
N LEU A 84 6.87 1.30 -1.36
CA LEU A 84 5.50 1.76 -1.05
C LEU A 84 5.07 1.47 0.40
N PHE A 85 5.77 0.55 1.04
CA PHE A 85 5.57 0.05 2.40
C PHE A 85 6.59 0.59 3.41
N CYS A 86 7.40 1.57 3.01
CA CYS A 86 8.44 2.18 3.83
C CYS A 86 7.91 3.45 4.51
N SER A 87 8.23 3.67 5.80
CA SER A 87 7.90 4.94 6.49
C SER A 87 8.67 6.15 5.92
N LYS A 88 9.76 5.91 5.19
CA LYS A 88 10.57 6.94 4.51
C LYS A 88 10.08 7.27 3.10
N TYR A 89 9.14 6.50 2.57
CA TYR A 89 8.56 6.74 1.25
C TYR A 89 7.70 8.00 1.27
N ARG A 90 7.82 8.80 0.22
CA ARG A 90 7.00 9.98 -0.01
C ARG A 90 6.41 9.92 -1.39
N ILE A 91 5.27 10.56 -1.56
CA ILE A 91 4.64 10.73 -2.84
C ILE A 91 4.08 12.14 -2.94
N LEU A 92 4.31 12.77 -4.09
CA LEU A 92 3.73 14.05 -4.43
C LEU A 92 2.43 13.80 -5.21
N ALA A 93 1.41 14.60 -4.93
CA ALA A 93 0.16 14.59 -5.68
C ALA A 93 0.35 15.31 -7.03
N ASP A 94 1.18 14.74 -7.91
CA ASP A 94 1.44 15.27 -9.24
C ASP A 94 1.41 14.19 -10.31
N GLU A 95 1.46 14.61 -11.58
CA GLU A 95 1.42 13.70 -12.73
C GLU A 95 2.57 12.67 -12.70
N VAL A 96 3.76 13.08 -12.24
CA VAL A 96 4.97 12.25 -12.30
C VAL A 96 4.84 11.07 -11.34
N ASP A 97 4.46 11.33 -10.10
CA ASP A 97 4.34 10.33 -9.06
C ASP A 97 3.09 9.45 -9.25
N ILE A 98 1.97 10.03 -9.71
CA ILE A 98 0.80 9.26 -10.16
C ILE A 98 1.20 8.28 -11.27
N ARG A 99 1.98 8.74 -12.26
CA ARG A 99 2.46 7.88 -13.36
C ARG A 99 3.37 6.76 -12.86
N LYS A 100 4.25 7.02 -11.88
CA LYS A 100 5.10 5.98 -11.27
C LYS A 100 4.25 4.88 -10.63
N LEU A 101 3.25 5.25 -9.82
CA LEU A 101 2.33 4.29 -9.19
C LEU A 101 1.59 3.45 -10.24
N LEU A 102 1.00 4.10 -11.24
CA LEU A 102 0.25 3.42 -12.29
C LEU A 102 1.16 2.54 -13.17
N SER A 103 2.43 2.92 -13.35
CA SER A 103 3.41 2.08 -14.07
C SER A 103 3.76 0.80 -13.30
N ILE A 104 3.84 0.87 -11.97
CA ILE A 104 4.01 -0.33 -11.13
C ILE A 104 2.78 -1.24 -11.30
N LYS A 105 1.58 -0.66 -11.21
CA LYS A 105 0.32 -1.38 -11.39
C LYS A 105 0.26 -2.05 -12.76
N TYR A 106 0.62 -1.33 -13.82
CA TYR A 106 0.69 -1.85 -15.19
C TYR A 106 1.55 -3.10 -15.26
N LEU A 107 2.78 -3.03 -14.74
CA LEU A 107 3.69 -4.16 -14.76
C LEU A 107 3.18 -5.35 -13.96
N LEU A 108 2.61 -5.13 -12.77
CA LEU A 108 2.08 -6.22 -11.94
C LEU A 108 0.90 -6.93 -12.59
N VAL A 109 0.01 -6.19 -13.25
CA VAL A 109 -1.13 -6.75 -13.98
C VAL A 109 -0.64 -7.53 -15.20
N ASN A 110 0.27 -6.95 -15.99
CA ASN A 110 0.81 -7.61 -17.18
C ASN A 110 1.73 -8.78 -16.86
N SER A 111 2.34 -8.84 -15.67
CA SER A 111 3.16 -9.97 -15.24
C SER A 111 2.41 -10.95 -14.33
N ALA A 112 1.09 -10.82 -14.19
CA ALA A 112 0.30 -11.66 -13.29
C ALA A 112 0.39 -13.15 -13.63
N HIS A 113 0.49 -13.50 -14.91
CA HIS A 113 0.66 -14.90 -15.38
C HIS A 113 2.00 -15.52 -14.98
N LEU A 114 2.99 -14.70 -14.62
CA LEU A 114 4.28 -15.15 -14.10
C LEU A 114 4.22 -15.59 -12.64
N ALA A 115 3.11 -15.37 -11.95
CA ALA A 115 2.94 -15.88 -10.60
C ALA A 115 2.97 -17.42 -10.60
N SER A 116 3.79 -18.00 -9.74
CA SER A 116 3.95 -19.46 -9.63
C SER A 116 2.67 -20.18 -9.18
N SER A 117 1.73 -19.45 -8.57
CA SER A 117 0.41 -19.92 -8.17
C SER A 117 -0.51 -18.73 -7.86
N ILE A 118 -1.81 -19.00 -7.73
CA ILE A 118 -2.81 -18.03 -7.22
C ILE A 118 -2.43 -17.57 -5.80
N GLU A 119 -1.89 -18.47 -4.97
CA GLU A 119 -1.43 -18.12 -3.63
C GLU A 119 -0.23 -17.16 -3.67
N HIS A 120 0.71 -17.39 -4.59
CA HIS A 120 1.84 -16.49 -4.79
C HIS A 120 1.39 -15.11 -5.28
N PHE A 121 0.44 -15.06 -6.22
CA PHE A 121 -0.17 -13.80 -6.66
C PHE A 121 -0.82 -13.05 -5.48
N ASN A 122 -1.66 -13.74 -4.71
CA ASN A 122 -2.36 -13.13 -3.58
C ASN A 122 -1.41 -12.65 -2.47
N LYS A 123 -0.27 -13.33 -2.27
CA LYS A 123 0.69 -12.94 -1.23
C LYS A 123 1.64 -11.83 -1.66
N VAL A 124 1.98 -11.74 -2.95
CA VAL A 124 3.02 -10.83 -3.43
C VAL A 124 2.45 -9.67 -4.23
N TYR A 125 1.50 -9.92 -5.13
CA TYR A 125 0.99 -8.93 -6.07
C TYR A 125 -0.14 -8.12 -5.47
N ASN A 126 -1.16 -8.79 -4.90
CA ASN A 126 -2.33 -8.10 -4.35
C ASN A 126 -1.98 -7.04 -3.32
N PRO A 127 -1.10 -7.26 -2.33
CA PRO A 127 -0.83 -6.23 -1.35
C PRO A 127 -0.19 -4.98 -1.98
N ILE A 128 0.63 -5.15 -3.02
CA ILE A 128 1.22 -4.02 -3.74
C ILE A 128 0.14 -3.27 -4.54
N LEU A 129 -0.77 -4.00 -5.19
CA LEU A 129 -1.90 -3.42 -5.92
C LEU A 129 -2.82 -2.65 -4.98
N ASP A 130 -3.22 -3.25 -3.86
CA ASP A 130 -4.05 -2.62 -2.84
C ASP A 130 -3.37 -1.35 -2.30
N ARG A 131 -2.06 -1.42 -2.05
CA ARG A 131 -1.29 -0.25 -1.60
C ARG A 131 -1.27 0.88 -2.62
N ILE A 132 -1.17 0.56 -3.91
CA ILE A 132 -1.23 1.56 -4.98
C ILE A 132 -2.60 2.24 -4.99
N GLU A 133 -3.68 1.48 -4.89
CA GLU A 133 -5.04 2.04 -4.83
C GLU A 133 -5.24 2.93 -3.60
N GLU A 134 -4.75 2.52 -2.42
CA GLU A 134 -4.79 3.36 -1.22
C GLU A 134 -4.07 4.70 -1.41
N LEU A 135 -2.89 4.70 -2.04
CA LEU A 135 -2.13 5.92 -2.29
C LEU A 135 -2.83 6.83 -3.31
N LEU A 136 -3.37 6.25 -4.39
CA LEU A 136 -4.15 6.99 -5.40
C LEU A 136 -5.44 7.57 -4.80
N GLU A 137 -6.12 6.82 -3.93
CA GLU A 137 -7.30 7.30 -3.21
C GLU A 137 -6.95 8.51 -2.37
N LYS A 138 -5.88 8.45 -1.59
CA LYS A 138 -5.49 9.58 -0.76
C LYS A 138 -5.04 10.80 -1.57
N ILE A 139 -4.44 10.61 -2.75
CA ILE A 139 -4.19 11.71 -3.69
C ILE A 139 -5.52 12.31 -4.15
N ARG A 140 -6.50 11.47 -4.51
CA ARG A 140 -7.83 11.90 -4.93
C ARG A 140 -8.55 12.72 -3.84
N GLU A 141 -8.37 12.36 -2.57
CA GLU A 141 -8.96 13.06 -1.42
C GLU A 141 -8.37 14.46 -1.18
N GLN A 142 -7.23 14.82 -1.79
CA GLN A 142 -6.61 16.14 -1.59
C GLN A 142 -7.33 17.28 -2.35
N GLY A 143 -8.10 16.97 -3.39
CA GLY A 143 -8.72 17.97 -4.26
C GLY A 143 -9.44 17.39 -5.48
N ASP A 144 -10.47 18.11 -5.94
CA ASP A 144 -11.31 17.70 -7.07
C ASP A 144 -10.53 17.61 -8.40
N GLU A 145 -9.38 18.28 -8.51
CA GLU A 145 -8.50 18.26 -9.68
C GLU A 145 -7.74 16.93 -9.86
N PHE A 146 -7.58 16.13 -8.80
CA PHE A 146 -6.77 14.92 -8.86
C PHE A 146 -7.51 13.73 -9.47
N ALA A 147 -8.83 13.64 -9.31
CA ALA A 147 -9.63 12.60 -9.94
C ALA A 147 -9.49 12.59 -11.48
N PRO A 148 -9.68 13.72 -12.21
CA PRO A 148 -9.47 13.73 -13.65
C PRO A 148 -7.99 13.52 -14.03
N LEU A 149 -7.03 14.01 -13.23
CA LEU A 149 -5.61 13.78 -13.47
C LEU A 149 -5.24 12.28 -13.39
N ILE A 150 -5.68 11.58 -12.34
CA ILE A 150 -5.45 10.14 -12.19
C ILE A 150 -6.06 9.37 -13.37
N LEU A 151 -7.28 9.75 -13.79
CA LEU A 151 -7.94 9.11 -14.93
C LEU A 151 -7.14 9.33 -16.23
N GLU A 152 -6.72 10.56 -16.51
CA GLU A 152 -5.93 10.88 -17.69
C GLU A 152 -4.61 10.11 -17.71
N VAL A 153 -3.85 10.12 -16.60
CA VAL A 153 -2.58 9.40 -16.52
C VAL A 153 -2.81 7.88 -16.62
N SER A 154 -3.91 7.36 -16.07
CA SER A 154 -4.29 5.95 -16.22
C SER A 154 -4.52 5.59 -17.68
N GLU A 155 -5.30 6.37 -18.44
CA GLU A 155 -5.48 6.13 -19.87
C GLU A 155 -4.15 6.16 -20.62
N GLN A 156 -3.27 7.11 -20.30
CA GLN A 156 -1.94 7.18 -20.92
C GLN A 156 -1.07 5.96 -20.59
N VAL A 157 -1.08 5.47 -19.35
CA VAL A 157 -0.26 4.32 -18.94
C VAL A 157 -0.82 3.02 -19.52
N PHE A 158 -2.12 2.77 -19.39
CA PHE A 158 -2.72 1.47 -19.72
C PHE A 158 -3.09 1.32 -21.20
N GLU A 159 -3.46 2.41 -21.89
CA GLU A 159 -3.89 2.35 -23.30
C GLU A 159 -2.78 2.80 -24.27
N GLN A 160 -1.80 3.57 -23.79
CA GLN A 160 -0.75 4.14 -24.64
C GLN A 160 0.67 3.73 -24.20
N GLU A 161 0.78 2.86 -23.18
CA GLU A 161 2.04 2.38 -22.61
C GLU A 161 3.01 3.49 -22.20
N LYS A 162 2.48 4.66 -21.79
CA LYS A 162 3.29 5.79 -21.32
C LYS A 162 3.66 5.64 -19.85
N LEU A 163 4.43 4.59 -19.56
CA LEU A 163 5.00 4.34 -18.23
C LEU A 163 6.07 5.39 -17.90
N SER A 164 6.41 5.51 -16.61
CA SER A 164 7.60 6.27 -16.21
C SER A 164 8.86 5.58 -16.74
N GLU A 165 9.91 6.35 -17.01
CA GLU A 165 11.11 5.87 -17.73
C GLU A 165 11.70 4.59 -17.11
N TYR A 166 11.83 4.53 -15.79
CA TYR A 166 12.36 3.35 -15.11
C TYR A 166 11.50 2.10 -15.33
N TRP A 167 10.18 2.24 -15.25
CA TRP A 167 9.26 1.10 -15.39
C TRP A 167 9.06 0.70 -16.84
N TYR A 168 9.13 1.65 -17.78
CA TYR A 168 9.19 1.35 -19.21
C TYR A 168 10.42 0.50 -19.54
N ARG A 169 11.61 0.90 -19.09
CA ARG A 169 12.83 0.09 -19.28
C ARG A 169 12.73 -1.30 -18.65
N LYS A 170 12.01 -1.42 -17.54
CA LYS A 170 11.77 -2.70 -16.89
C LYS A 170 10.79 -3.56 -17.69
N LEU A 171 9.78 -2.96 -18.32
CA LEU A 171 8.88 -3.63 -19.25
C LEU A 171 9.66 -4.18 -20.45
N GLU A 172 10.44 -3.33 -21.12
CA GLU A 172 11.28 -3.72 -22.26
C GLU A 172 12.19 -4.90 -21.90
N TYR A 173 12.84 -4.85 -20.74
CA TYR A 173 13.69 -5.95 -20.28
C TYR A 173 12.93 -7.27 -20.09
N LEU A 174 11.70 -7.23 -19.58
CA LEU A 174 10.88 -8.43 -19.41
C LEU A 174 10.41 -8.99 -20.77
N GLU A 175 10.11 -8.12 -21.73
CA GLU A 175 9.80 -8.52 -23.11
C GLU A 175 11.01 -9.13 -23.82
N GLU A 176 12.19 -8.53 -23.68
CA GLU A 176 13.45 -9.06 -24.24
C GLU A 176 13.79 -10.46 -23.69
N LEU A 177 13.44 -10.71 -22.43
CA LEU A 177 13.56 -12.04 -21.82
C LEU A 177 12.49 -13.04 -22.27
N GLY A 178 11.45 -12.59 -22.98
CA GLY A 178 10.35 -13.41 -23.46
C GLY A 178 9.46 -13.95 -22.33
N VAL A 179 9.36 -13.22 -21.22
CA VAL A 179 8.52 -13.61 -20.07
C VAL A 179 7.17 -12.86 -20.04
N LEU A 180 7.00 -11.81 -20.84
CA LEU A 180 5.72 -11.15 -21.06
C LEU A 180 5.11 -11.57 -22.41
#